data_AF-A0A7W5PP66-F1
#
_entry.id   AF-A0A7W5PP66-F1
#
_cell.length_a   1.000
_cell.length_b   1.000
_cell.length_c   1.000
_cell.angle_alpha   90.00
_cell.angle_beta   90.00
_cell.angle_gamma   90.00
#
_symmetry.space_group_name_H-M   'P 1'
#
loop_
_entity.id
_entity.type
_entity.pdbx_description
1 polymer ?
#
loop_
_entity_poly.entity_id
_entity_poly.type
_entity_poly.pdbx_seq_one_letter_code
_entity_poly.pdbx_strand_id
1 'polypeptide(L)' 'MSDLEKLVRRRMQEEYAKGSSAKEIAKVVRDIFNSIDLSGKLPEAVAMRSDTHHGR' A
#
# COMPACT_ATOMS: atom_id res chain seq x y z
N MET A 1 0.66 -6.16 -18.23
CA MET A 1 0.91 -5.93 -16.79
C MET A 1 -0.36 -5.33 -16.21
N SER A 2 -1.03 -6.09 -15.35
CA SER A 2 -2.32 -5.71 -14.75
C SER A 2 -2.16 -4.54 -13.78
N ASP A 3 -3.22 -3.77 -13.54
CA ASP A 3 -3.15 -2.61 -12.64
C ASP A 3 -2.81 -3.02 -11.20
N LEU A 4 -3.24 -4.21 -10.78
CA LEU A 4 -2.83 -4.80 -9.50
C LEU A 4 -1.31 -5.04 -9.43
N GLU A 5 -0.72 -5.62 -10.47
CA GLU A 5 0.73 -5.86 -10.50
C GLU A 5 1.53 -4.55 -10.43
N LYS A 6 1.06 -3.51 -11.14
CA LYS A 6 1.67 -2.17 -11.09
C LYS A 6 1.56 -1.56 -9.70
N LEU A 7 0.41 -1.68 -9.04
CA LEU A 7 0.18 -1.18 -7.69
C LEU A 7 1.11 -1.88 -6.69
N VAL A 8 1.15 -3.22 -6.70
CA VAL A 8 2.02 -4.01 -5.83
C VAL A 8 3.48 -3.62 -6.05
N ARG A 9 3.95 -3.57 -7.31
CA ARG A 9 5.33 -3.16 -7.61
C ARG A 9 5.66 -1.75 -7.10
N ARG A 10 4.76 -0.78 -7.29
CA ARG A 10 4.97 0.60 -6.81
C ARG A 10 5.10 0.64 -5.29
N ARG A 11 4.19 -0.01 -4.56
CA ARG A 11 4.23 -0.03 -3.09
C ARG A 11 5.41 -0.78 -2.53
N MET A 12 5.78 -1.90 -3.14
CA MET A 12 6.98 -2.63 -2.76
C MET A 12 8.23 -1.75 -2.89
N GLN A 13 8.37 -1.01 -4.00
CA GLN A 13 9.50 -0.10 -4.19
C GLN A 13 9.51 1.06 -3.19
N GLU A 14 8.34 1.65 -2.88
CA GLU A 14 8.22 2.68 -1.84
C GLU A 14 8.69 2.15 -0.47
N GLU A 15 8.31 0.92 -0.11
CA GLU A 15 8.69 0.30 1.16
C GLU A 15 10.17 -0.09 1.20
N TYR A 16 10.73 -0.58 0.09
CA TYR A 16 12.18 -0.81 -0.01
C TYR A 16 12.98 0.49 0.10
N ALA A 17 12.52 1.58 -0.53
CA ALA A 17 13.18 2.88 -0.45
C ALA A 17 13.14 3.47 0.97
N LYS A 18 12.11 3.16 1.75
CA LYS A 18 12.00 3.54 3.17
C LYS A 18 12.83 2.65 4.11
N GLY A 19 13.40 1.55 3.63
CA GLY A 19 14.06 0.56 4.47
C GLY A 19 13.09 -0.25 5.34
N SER A 20 11.83 -0.37 4.92
CA SER A 20 10.81 -1.12 5.66
C SER A 20 11.21 -2.60 5.80
N SER A 21 10.95 -3.16 6.98
CA SER A 21 11.20 -4.57 7.24
C SER A 21 10.29 -5.48 6.41
N ALA A 22 10.72 -6.71 6.15
CA ALA A 22 9.93 -7.74 5.47
C ALA A 22 8.53 -7.93 6.09
N LYS A 23 8.40 -7.73 7.41
CA LYS A 23 7.10 -7.79 8.12
C LYS A 23 6.15 -6.66 7.70
N GLU A 24 6.67 -5.44 7.57
CA GLU A 24 5.88 -4.27 7.14
C GLU A 24 5.52 -4.39 5.66
N ILE A 25 6.45 -4.85 4.83
CA ILE A 25 6.22 -5.16 3.43
C ILE A 25 5.09 -6.21 3.28
N ALA A 26 5.14 -7.30 4.04
CA ALA A 26 4.11 -8.33 4.02
C ALA A 26 2.74 -7.81 4.49
N LYS A 27 2.73 -6.87 5.45
CA LYS A 27 1.50 -6.20 5.88
C LYS A 27 0.91 -5.36 4.75
N VAL A 28 1.72 -4.53 4.09
CA VAL A 28 1.27 -3.69 2.96
C VAL A 28 0.69 -4.53 1.83
N VAL A 29 1.35 -5.64 1.47
CA VAL A 29 0.83 -6.54 0.43
C VAL A 29 -0.53 -7.13 0.85
N ARG A 30 -0.67 -7.61 2.08
CA ARG A 30 -1.96 -8.12 2.59
C ARG A 30 -3.05 -7.05 2.60
N ASP A 31 -2.73 -5.82 3.03
CA ASP A 31 -3.65 -4.69 3.01
C ASP A 31 -4.14 -4.36 1.60
N ILE A 32 -3.26 -4.43 0.58
CA ILE A 32 -3.64 -4.26 -0.83
C ILE A 32 -4.66 -5.33 -1.23
N PHE A 33 -4.40 -6.61 -0.92
CA PHE A 33 -5.31 -7.70 -1.28
C PHE A 33 -6.62 -7.66 -0.49
N ASN A 34 -6.61 -7.22 0.77
CA ASN A 34 -7.80 -7.11 1.61
C ASN A 34 -8.66 -5.88 1.29
N SER A 35 -8.04 -4.80 0.79
CA SER A 35 -8.77 -3.58 0.37
C SER A 35 -9.30 -3.67 -1.06
N ILE A 36 -8.84 -4.63 -1.85
CA ILE A 36 -9.52 -5.01 -3.10
C ILE A 36 -10.73 -5.81 -2.67
N ASP A 37 -11.81 -5.09 -2.41
CA ASP A 37 -13.12 -5.71 -2.35
C ASP A 37 -13.29 -6.54 -3.63
N LEU A 38 -13.62 -7.83 -3.48
CA LEU A 38 -13.74 -8.80 -4.57
C LEU A 38 -14.73 -8.36 -5.69
N SER A 39 -15.40 -7.22 -5.50
CA SER A 39 -16.18 -6.44 -6.48
C SER A 39 -15.36 -5.72 -7.58
N GLY A 40 -14.01 -5.78 -7.54
CA GLY A 40 -13.17 -5.27 -8.65
C GLY A 40 -13.00 -3.74 -8.68
N LYS A 41 -13.30 -3.06 -7.57
CA LYS A 41 -13.00 -1.64 -7.38
C LYS A 41 -11.67 -1.53 -6.63
N LEU A 42 -10.61 -1.18 -7.35
CA LEU A 42 -9.31 -0.87 -6.74
C LEU A 42 -9.50 0.19 -5.65
N PRO A 43 -8.94 0.01 -4.45
CA PRO A 43 -9.11 0.95 -3.36
C PRO A 43 -8.35 2.25 -3.66
N GLU A 44 -9.11 3.31 -3.91
CA GLU A 44 -8.65 4.71 -3.92
C GLU A 44 -8.11 5.14 -2.53
N ALA A 45 -8.30 4.30 -1.51
CA ALA A 45 -8.07 4.60 -0.09
C ALA A 45 -6.60 4.55 0.38
N VAL A 46 -5.63 4.21 -0.48
CA VAL A 46 -4.21 4.20 -0.06
C VAL A 46 -3.42 5.40 -0.61
N ALA A 47 -4.08 6.47 -1.04
CA ALA A 47 -3.47 7.78 -1.02
C ALA A 47 -3.73 8.40 0.37
N MET A 48 -2.73 9.05 0.96
CA MET A 48 -2.82 9.81 2.21
C MET A 48 -2.65 9.01 3.50
N ARG A 49 -1.41 8.55 3.73
CA ARG A 49 -0.77 8.72 5.04
C ARG A 49 0.64 9.25 4.83
N SER A 50 0.71 10.48 4.35
CA SER A 50 1.86 11.36 4.55
C SER A 50 1.57 12.14 5.83
N ASP A 51 2.51 12.05 6.77
CA ASP A 51 2.79 12.94 7.90
C ASP A 51 1.89 14.18 8.09
N THR A 52 1.39 14.41 9.31
CA THR A 52 1.69 15.63 10.08
C THR A 52 1.06 15.55 11.48
N HIS A 53 1.95 15.60 12.46
CA HIS A 53 1.76 16.01 13.84
C HIS A 53 0.87 17.27 13.99
N HIS A 54 -0.28 17.16 14.66
CA HIS A 54 -0.87 18.33 15.35
C HIS A 54 -1.69 17.87 16.56
N GLY A 55 -1.12 18.04 17.74
CA GLY A 55 -1.89 18.04 18.97
C GLY A 55 -2.71 19.30 19.11
N ARG A 56 -3.93 19.17 19.63
CA ARG A 56 -4.47 20.00 20.71
C ARG A 56 -5.67 19.30 21.32
#